data_AF-A0A358AHV3-F1
#
_entry.id   AF-A0A358AHV3-F1
#
_cell.length_a   1.000
_cell.length_b   1.000
_cell.length_c   1.000
_cell.angle_alpha   90.00
_cell.angle_beta   90.00
_cell.angle_gamma   90.00
#
_symmetry.space_group_name_H-M   'P 1'
#
loop_
_entity.id
_entity.type
_entity.pdbx_description
1 polymer ?
#
loop_
_entity_poly.entity_id
_entity_poly.type
_entity_poly.pdbx_seq_one_letter_code
_entity_poly.pdbx_strand_id
1 'polypeptide(L)'
;MWLEEDRTSSKTLDAADICRPGPGRSEHPLSRLNPIDYKRFEKFLFYVGCEFVRQKGDHRIYQKANLKRPIVVPAIKDIPVFIILNNLRILGISKEEYILTLENI
;
A
#
# COMPACT_ATOMS: atom_id res chain seq x y z
N MET A 1 26.97 -39.47 -31.56
CA MET A 1 27.42 -40.05 -30.29
C MET A 1 26.91 -39.12 -29.20
N TRP A 2 25.96 -39.63 -28.42
CA TRP A 2 25.34 -38.96 -27.29
C TRP A 2 26.39 -38.52 -26.25
N LEU A 3 26.20 -37.37 -25.61
CA LEU A 3 25.65 -37.28 -24.25
C LEU A 3 25.58 -35.83 -23.76
N GLU A 4 24.36 -35.43 -23.39
CA GLU A 4 24.01 -34.41 -22.39
C GLU A 4 24.93 -34.38 -21.15
N GLU A 5 25.03 -33.23 -20.50
CA GLU A 5 24.57 -33.07 -19.10
C GLU A 5 24.46 -31.58 -18.68
N ASP A 6 23.20 -31.14 -18.57
CA ASP A 6 22.59 -30.48 -17.40
C ASP A 6 23.43 -29.56 -16.49
N ARG A 7 22.98 -28.29 -16.29
CA ARG A 7 22.25 -27.86 -15.07
C ARG A 7 22.08 -26.34 -14.91
N THR A 8 20.87 -25.99 -14.44
CA THR A 8 20.55 -24.87 -13.54
C THR A 8 20.15 -23.52 -14.16
N SER A 9 18.87 -23.46 -14.52
CA SER A 9 17.87 -22.52 -13.96
C SER A 9 18.42 -21.34 -13.13
N SER A 10 18.32 -20.14 -13.68
CA SER A 10 17.93 -18.97 -12.91
C SER A 10 17.05 -18.10 -13.77
N LYS A 11 15.76 -18.17 -13.47
CA LYS A 11 14.67 -17.40 -14.05
C LYS A 11 15.04 -15.92 -13.96
N THR A 12 15.23 -15.30 -15.12
CA THR A 12 15.24 -13.84 -15.24
C THR A 12 13.90 -13.34 -14.74
N LEU A 13 13.90 -12.59 -13.65
CA LEU A 13 12.74 -11.80 -13.25
C LEU A 13 12.57 -10.72 -14.31
N ASP A 14 11.64 -10.95 -15.23
CA ASP A 14 11.29 -10.01 -16.29
C ASP A 14 10.85 -8.67 -15.69
N ALA A 15 11.32 -7.58 -16.30
CA ALA A 15 10.97 -6.19 -15.99
C ALA A 15 9.48 -5.85 -16.24
N ALA A 16 8.62 -6.85 -16.45
CA ALA A 16 7.20 -6.73 -16.76
C ALA A 16 6.30 -6.61 -15.52
N ASP A 17 6.82 -6.81 -14.30
CA ASP A 17 5.99 -6.84 -13.08
C ASP A 17 5.78 -5.45 -12.42
N ILE A 18 6.28 -4.37 -13.03
CA ILE A 18 6.18 -2.98 -12.50
C ILE A 18 4.90 -2.26 -12.96
N CYS A 19 4.00 -2.95 -13.65
CA CYS A 19 2.71 -2.39 -14.07
C CYS A 19 1.61 -3.40 -13.77
N ARG A 20 1.21 -3.55 -12.49
CA ARG A 20 -0.08 -4.16 -12.21
C ARG A 20 -1.15 -3.19 -12.72
N PRO A 21 -1.95 -3.54 -13.75
CA PRO A 21 -3.18 -2.82 -14.01
C PRO A 21 -4.04 -2.96 -12.74
N GLY A 22 -4.47 -1.83 -12.19
CA GLY A 22 -5.38 -1.83 -11.05
C GLY A 22 -6.61 -2.70 -11.34
N PRO A 23 -7.16 -3.41 -10.35
CA PRO A 23 -8.32 -4.26 -10.56
C PRO A 23 -9.45 -3.41 -11.14
N GLY A 24 -10.10 -3.95 -12.17
CA GLY A 24 -11.10 -3.28 -12.98
C GLY A 24 -12.22 -2.63 -12.17
N ARG A 25 -12.84 -1.62 -12.80
CA ARG A 25 -13.99 -0.86 -12.28
C ARG A 25 -15.05 -1.81 -11.68
N SER A 26 -15.15 -1.83 -10.36
CA SER A 26 -16.27 -2.43 -9.63
C SER A 26 -17.36 -1.38 -9.44
N GLU A 27 -18.60 -1.72 -9.80
CA GLU A 27 -19.80 -0.87 -9.65
C GLU A 27 -20.29 -0.82 -8.19
N HIS A 28 -19.43 -0.40 -7.27
CA HIS A 28 -19.84 -0.06 -5.90
C HIS A 28 -20.18 1.43 -5.83
N PRO A 29 -21.38 1.82 -5.37
CA PRO A 29 -21.72 3.23 -5.21
C PRO A 29 -20.73 3.84 -4.22
N LEU A 30 -19.90 4.75 -4.73
CA LEU A 30 -18.74 5.29 -4.04
C LEU A 30 -19.16 6.02 -2.77
N SER A 31 -19.05 5.33 -1.64
CA SER A 31 -19.12 5.92 -0.31
C SER A 31 -18.13 7.07 -0.23
N ARG A 32 -18.61 8.23 0.24
CA ARG A 32 -17.75 9.39 0.47
C ARG A 32 -16.65 8.99 1.45
N LEU A 33 -15.39 9.31 1.11
CA LEU A 33 -14.31 9.19 2.08
C LEU A 33 -14.56 10.20 3.20
N ASN A 34 -14.57 9.69 4.42
CA ASN A 34 -14.66 10.50 5.63
C ASN A 34 -13.28 10.59 6.27
N PRO A 35 -12.99 11.67 7.01
CA PRO A 35 -11.85 11.69 7.93
C PRO A 35 -11.92 10.50 8.89
N ILE A 36 -10.77 9.92 9.20
CA ILE A 36 -10.67 8.80 10.14
C ILE A 36 -9.55 9.01 11.16
N ASP A 37 -9.65 8.31 12.29
CA ASP A 37 -8.60 8.25 13.31
C ASP A 37 -7.32 7.66 12.75
N TYR A 38 -6.20 8.29 13.10
CA TYR A 38 -4.87 7.82 12.72
C TYR A 38 -4.62 6.38 13.13
N LYS A 39 -5.19 5.93 14.25
CA LYS A 39 -5.07 4.54 14.70
C LYS A 39 -5.73 3.57 13.72
N ARG A 40 -6.87 3.97 13.15
CA ARG A 40 -7.57 3.15 12.15
C ARG A 40 -6.79 3.14 10.83
N PHE A 41 -6.24 4.29 10.42
CA PHE A 41 -5.38 4.36 9.24
C PHE A 41 -4.07 3.57 9.44
N GLU A 42 -3.51 3.57 10.64
CA GLU A 42 -2.32 2.80 11.01
C GLU A 42 -2.55 1.29 10.89
N LYS A 43 -3.69 0.78 11.36
CA LYS A 43 -4.07 -0.63 11.14
C LYS A 43 -4.09 -1.00 9.66
N PHE A 44 -4.63 -0.12 8.82
CA PHE A 44 -4.60 -0.30 7.36
C PHE A 44 -3.16 -0.34 6.84
N LEU A 45 -2.28 0.55 7.31
CA LEU A 45 -0.87 0.54 6.91
C LEU A 45 -0.18 -0.78 7.27
N PHE A 46 -0.41 -1.31 8.47
CA PHE A 46 0.10 -2.62 8.87
C PHE A 46 -0.46 -3.76 8.01
N TYR A 47 -1.76 -3.74 7.71
CA TYR A 47 -2.40 -4.72 6.83
C TYR A 47 -1.76 -4.74 5.43
N VAL A 48 -1.44 -3.57 4.88
CA VAL A 48 -0.78 -3.42 3.57
C VAL A 48 0.70 -3.82 3.60
N GLY A 49 1.25 -4.15 4.78
CA GLY A 49 2.65 -4.52 4.97
C GLY A 49 3.59 -3.32 5.06
N CYS A 50 3.10 -2.18 5.56
CA CYS A 50 3.97 -1.11 6.02
C CYS A 50 4.40 -1.39 7.47
N GLU A 51 5.60 -0.96 7.81
CA GLU A 51 6.18 -1.11 9.14
C GLU A 51 6.35 0.27 9.78
N PHE A 52 6.09 0.35 11.08
CA PHE A 52 6.33 1.57 11.84
C PHE A 52 7.84 1.73 12.07
N VAL A 53 8.39 2.87 11.64
CA VAL A 53 9.83 3.14 11.76
C VAL A 53 10.11 4.00 12.99
N ARG A 54 9.41 5.13 13.11
CA ARG A 54 9.63 6.10 14.19
C ARG A 54 8.50 7.14 14.25
N GLN A 55 8.46 7.88 15.35
CA GLN A 55 7.62 9.06 15.52
C GLN A 55 8.50 10.30 15.74
N LYS A 56 8.13 11.43 15.11
CA LYS A 56 8.75 12.75 15.31
C LYS A 56 7.65 13.76 15.65
N GLY A 57 7.57 14.17 16.93
CA GLY A 57 6.45 14.97 17.43
C GLY A 57 5.13 14.25 17.16
N ASP A 58 4.19 14.95 16.53
CA ASP A 58 2.87 14.40 16.19
C ASP A 58 2.85 13.69 14.83
N HIS A 59 4.01 13.37 14.23
CA HIS A 59 4.07 12.68 12.94
C HIS A 59 4.66 11.29 13.09
N ARG A 60 3.91 10.28 12.65
CA ARG A 60 4.34 8.88 12.56
C ARG A 60 4.86 8.57 11.17
N ILE A 61 5.94 7.80 11.11
CA ILE A 61 6.65 7.46 9.87
C ILE A 61 6.61 5.96 9.70
N TYR A 62 6.15 5.53 8.52
CA TYR A 62 6.06 4.13 8.13
C TYR A 62 6.84 3.90 6.84
N GLN A 63 7.39 2.71 6.70
CA GLN A 63 8.14 2.30 5.52
C GLN A 63 7.60 0.97 4.99
N LYS A 64 7.78 0.75 3.70
CA LYS A 64 7.54 -0.54 3.04
C LYS A 64 8.67 -0.74 2.05
N ALA A 65 9.18 -1.96 1.92
CA ALA A 65 10.38 -2.25 1.12
C ALA A 65 10.33 -1.70 -0.32
N ASN A 66 9.14 -1.68 -0.92
CA ASN A 66 8.94 -1.25 -2.30
C ASN A 66 8.63 0.25 -2.45
N LEU A 67 8.66 1.05 -1.37
CA LEU A 67 8.38 2.48 -1.42
C LEU A 67 9.66 3.32 -1.43
N LYS A 68 9.76 4.21 -2.43
CA LYS A 68 10.85 5.19 -2.52
C LYS A 68 10.76 6.30 -1.45
N ARG A 69 9.56 6.55 -0.94
CA ARG A 69 9.28 7.59 0.06
C ARG A 69 8.55 6.98 1.25
N PRO A 70 8.93 7.31 2.49
CA PRO A 70 8.19 6.85 3.65
C PRO A 70 6.81 7.50 3.70
N ILE A 71 5.86 6.78 4.28
CA ILE A 71 4.51 7.24 4.57
C ILE A 71 4.56 8.04 5.86
N VAL A 72 4.04 9.27 5.84
CA VAL A 72 4.00 10.15 7.01
C VAL A 72 2.54 10.43 7.35
N VAL A 73 2.17 10.13 8.59
CA VAL A 73 0.79 10.26 9.08
C VAL A 73 0.79 11.10 10.36
N PRO A 74 -0.01 12.18 10.42
CA PRO A 74 -0.19 12.92 11.66
C PRO A 74 -1.00 12.08 12.67
N ALA A 75 -0.56 12.05 13.93
CA ALA A 75 -1.19 11.35 15.05
C ALA A 75 -2.40 12.14 15.59
N ILE A 76 -3.36 12.44 14.72
CA ILE A 76 -4.57 13.23 15.01
C ILE A 76 -5.83 12.37 14.87
N LYS A 77 -6.88 12.74 15.61
CA LYS A 77 -8.15 12.00 15.65
C LYS A 77 -8.88 11.96 14.32
N ASP A 78 -8.75 12.99 13.49
CA ASP A 78 -9.44 13.08 12.21
C ASP A 78 -8.43 13.45 11.13
N ILE A 79 -7.84 12.43 10.49
CA ILE A 79 -6.97 12.64 9.35
C ILE A 79 -7.80 13.16 8.17
N PRO A 80 -7.49 14.34 7.62
CA PRO A 80 -8.16 14.85 6.45
C PRO A 80 -8.08 13.91 5.25
N VAL A 81 -9.16 13.85 4.48
CA VAL A 81 -9.29 12.99 3.28
C VAL A 81 -8.15 13.19 2.29
N PHE A 82 -7.65 14.42 2.11
CA PHE A 82 -6.54 14.67 1.19
C PHE A 82 -5.23 14.00 1.63
N ILE A 83 -4.98 13.86 2.94
CA ILE A 83 -3.81 13.17 3.48
C ILE A 83 -3.93 11.67 3.20
N ILE A 84 -5.14 11.11 3.40
CA ILE A 84 -5.44 9.71 3.07
C ILE A 84 -5.17 9.47 1.58
N LEU A 85 -5.79 10.26 0.70
CA LEU A 85 -5.65 10.14 -0.75
C LEU A 85 -4.20 10.27 -1.23
N ASN A 86 -3.43 11.21 -0.68
CA ASN A 86 -2.03 11.35 -1.08
C ASN A 86 -1.19 10.14 -0.65
N ASN A 87 -1.44 9.57 0.53
CA ASN A 87 -0.75 8.36 0.97
C ASN A 87 -1.17 7.12 0.15
N LEU A 88 -2.45 6.98 -0.21
CA LEU A 88 -2.92 5.92 -1.11
C LEU A 88 -2.23 5.97 -2.47
N ARG A 89 -2.04 7.17 -3.03
CA ARG A 89 -1.28 7.36 -4.28
C ARG A 89 0.19 6.91 -4.16
N ILE A 90 0.82 7.13 -3.01
CA ILE A 90 2.20 6.66 -2.76
C ILE A 90 2.21 5.13 -2.64
N LEU A 91 1.17 4.54 -2.04
CA LEU A 91 1.01 3.09 -1.88
C LEU A 91 0.58 2.37 -3.16
N GLY A 92 0.09 3.11 -4.17
CA GLY A 92 -0.49 2.53 -5.39
C GLY A 92 -1.83 1.84 -5.15
N ILE A 93 -2.54 2.20 -4.08
CA ILE A 93 -3.82 1.59 -3.69
C ILE A 93 -4.97 2.48 -4.16
N SER A 94 -5.99 1.88 -4.76
CA SER A 94 -7.17 2.63 -5.17
C SER A 94 -8.02 3.02 -3.96
N LYS A 95 -8.86 4.04 -4.12
CA LYS A 95 -9.79 4.43 -3.06
C LYS A 95 -10.75 3.29 -2.72
N GLU A 96 -11.15 2.52 -3.72
CA GLU A 96 -12.08 1.40 -3.60
C GLU A 96 -11.46 0.27 -2.79
N GLU A 97 -10.21 -0.12 -3.13
CA GLU A 97 -9.45 -1.13 -2.39
C GLU A 97 -9.23 -0.70 -0.93
N TYR A 98 -8.96 0.59 -0.69
CA TYR A 98 -8.86 1.13 0.66
C TYR A 98 -10.17 0.98 1.45
N ILE A 99 -11.32 1.32 0.87
CA ILE A 99 -12.63 1.20 1.53
C ILE A 99 -12.92 -0.27 1.85
N LEU A 100 -12.73 -1.17 0.90
CA LEU A 100 -12.90 -2.61 1.09
C LEU A 100 -11.98 -3.15 2.19
N THR A 101 -10.73 -2.68 2.23
CA THR A 101 -9.79 -3.09 3.29
C THR A 101 -10.26 -2.60 4.66
N LEU A 102 -10.78 -1.38 4.75
CA LEU A 102 -11.31 -0.80 5.99
C LEU A 102 -12.55 -1.51 6.56
N GLU A 103 -13.31 -2.21 5.72
CA GLU A 103 -14.46 -3.03 6.14
C GLU A 103 -14.01 -4.37 6.74
N ASN A 104 -12.81 -4.83 6.40
CA ASN A 104 -12.25 -6.12 6.82
C ASN A 104 -11.31 -6.03 8.04
N ILE A 105 -11.09 -4.84 8.63
CA ILE A 105 -10.19 -4.58 9.77
C ILE A 105 -10.87 -3.80 10.91
#